data_AF-A0A7K9CSB9-F1
#
_entry.id   AF-A0A7K9CSB9-F1
#
_cell.length_a   1.000
_cell.length_b   1.000
_cell.length_c   1.000
_cell.angle_alpha   90.00
_cell.angle_beta   90.00
_cell.angle_gamma   90.00
#
_symmetry.space_group_name_H-M   'P 1'
#
loop_
_entity.id
_entity.type
_entity.pdbx_description
1 polymer ?
#
loop_
_entity_poly.entity_id
_entity_poly.type
_entity_poly.pdbx_seq_one_letter_code
_entity_poly.pdbx_strand_id
1 'polypeptide(L)'
;IENPENDEGLQRALQFAMTEYNRASNDMYSSRVVRIISAKRQLVSGIKYTIEVEIGRTTCPKPATDLQSCAFHDEPQMAKHNTCEFVVYAIPWLNQIKLLTARCQ
;
A
#
# COMPACT_ATOMS: atom_id res chain seq x y z
N ILE A 1 -13.77 -2.24 7.58
CA ILE A 1 -13.03 -2.01 8.84
C ILE A 1 -13.38 -0.59 9.26
N GLU A 2 -13.99 -0.41 10.43
CA GLU A 2 -14.48 0.91 10.87
C GLU A 2 -13.34 1.86 11.23
N ASN A 3 -12.25 1.35 11.82
CA ASN A 3 -11.04 2.11 12.08
C ASN A 3 -9.81 1.43 11.45
N PRO A 4 -9.45 1.82 10.22
CA PRO A 4 -8.32 1.25 9.48
C PRO A 4 -6.96 1.47 10.14
N GLU A 5 -6.78 2.58 10.86
CA GLU A 5 -5.50 2.94 11.47
C GLU A 5 -5.15 2.05 12.67
N ASN A 6 -6.18 1.52 13.35
CA ASN A 6 -6.02 0.68 14.54
C ASN A 6 -6.02 -0.83 14.25
N ASP A 7 -6.24 -1.28 13.00
CA ASP A 7 -6.17 -2.71 12.64
C ASP A 7 -4.73 -3.08 12.23
N GLU A 8 -3.96 -3.66 13.15
CA GLU A 8 -2.56 -4.06 12.92
C GLU A 8 -2.41 -5.00 11.71
N GLY A 9 -3.38 -5.89 11.50
CA GLY A 9 -3.37 -6.83 10.39
C GLY A 9 -3.53 -6.11 9.04
N LEU A 10 -4.40 -5.11 8.99
CA LEU A 10 -4.57 -4.23 7.83
C LEU A 10 -3.30 -3.41 7.59
N GLN A 11 -2.72 -2.80 8.62
CA GLN A 11 -1.49 -2.01 8.49
C GLN A 11 -0.34 -2.86 7.94
N ARG A 12 -0.18 -4.09 8.46
CA ARG A 12 0.81 -5.04 7.95
C ARG A 12 0.53 -5.45 6.50
N ALA A 13 -0.74 -5.68 6.15
CA ALA A 13 -1.14 -6.01 4.78
C ALA A 13 -0.86 -4.86 3.81
N LEU A 14 -1.17 -3.63 4.20
CA LEU A 14 -0.93 -2.42 3.42
C LEU A 14 0.57 -2.16 3.24
N GLN A 15 1.37 -2.28 4.30
CA GLN A 15 2.83 -2.13 4.23
C GLN A 15 3.45 -3.14 3.27
N PHE A 16 2.99 -4.40 3.32
CA PHE A 16 3.41 -5.43 2.38
C PHE A 16 3.02 -5.07 0.93
N ALA A 17 1.76 -4.66 0.70
CA ALA A 17 1.29 -4.27 -0.63
C ALA A 17 2.08 -3.10 -1.23
N MET A 18 2.36 -2.06 -0.42
CA MET A 18 3.14 -0.90 -0.86
C MET A 18 4.59 -1.24 -1.17
N THR A 19 5.19 -2.17 -0.41
CA THR A 19 6.54 -2.67 -0.69
C THR A 19 6.58 -3.36 -2.05
N GLU A 20 5.64 -4.26 -2.32
CA GLU A 20 5.54 -4.97 -3.60
C GLU A 20 5.20 -4.02 -4.76
N TYR A 21 4.29 -3.06 -4.56
CA TYR A 21 3.97 -2.03 -5.55
C TYR A 21 5.21 -1.19 -5.93
N ASN A 22 5.96 -0.71 -4.93
CA ASN A 22 7.15 0.10 -5.19
C ASN A 22 8.24 -0.70 -5.90
N ARG A 23 8.40 -1.99 -5.59
CA ARG A 23 9.34 -2.88 -6.31
C ARG A 23 8.93 -3.13 -7.76
N ALA A 24 7.63 -3.27 -8.03
CA ALA A 24 7.11 -3.56 -9.37
C ALA A 24 6.98 -2.30 -10.25
N SER A 25 6.83 -1.13 -9.65
CA SER A 25 6.67 0.14 -10.36
C SER A 25 7.98 0.59 -11.02
N ASN A 26 7.92 0.95 -12.30
CA ASN A 26 9.04 1.52 -13.08
C ASN A 26 9.32 2.99 -12.76
N ASP A 27 8.61 3.59 -11.79
CA ASP A 27 8.88 4.95 -11.34
C ASP A 27 10.25 5.00 -10.64
N MET A 28 11.04 6.03 -10.94
CA MET A 28 12.34 6.27 -10.29
C MET A 28 12.19 6.59 -8.81
N TYR A 29 11.03 7.14 -8.42
CA TYR A 29 10.73 7.53 -7.05
C TYR A 29 9.79 6.53 -6.39
N SER A 30 9.92 6.42 -5.07
CA SER A 30 9.02 5.60 -4.26
C SER A 30 7.70 6.33 -4.03
N SER A 31 6.60 5.57 -3.95
CA SER A 31 5.28 6.10 -3.57
C SER A 31 4.95 5.73 -2.13
N ARG A 32 4.19 6.62 -1.46
CA ARG A 32 3.70 6.42 -0.09
C ARG A 32 2.19 6.61 -0.06
N VAL A 33 1.53 5.95 0.89
CA VAL A 33 0.10 6.15 1.14
C VAL A 33 -0.12 7.56 1.69
N VAL A 34 -1.00 8.31 1.03
CA VAL A 34 -1.51 9.61 1.50
C VAL A 34 -2.62 9.36 2.50
N ARG A 35 -3.59 8.51 2.14
CA ARG A 35 -4.70 8.12 3.01
C ARG A 35 -5.35 6.80 2.57
N ILE A 36 -6.00 6.13 3.51
CA ILE A 36 -6.85 4.98 3.24
C ILE A 36 -8.26 5.48 2.89
N ILE A 37 -8.77 5.13 1.72
CA ILE A 37 -10.11 5.49 1.25
C ILE A 37 -11.12 4.47 1.80
N SER A 38 -10.82 3.19 1.64
CA SER A 38 -11.68 2.11 2.14
C SER A 38 -10.88 0.85 2.47
N ALA A 39 -11.34 0.09 3.44
CA ALA A 39 -10.71 -1.17 3.83
C ALA A 39 -11.75 -2.21 4.22
N LYS A 40 -11.67 -3.40 3.61
CA LYS A 40 -12.55 -4.55 3.87
C LYS A 40 -11.72 -5.75 4.27
N ARG A 41 -12.18 -6.47 5.29
CA ARG A 41 -11.57 -7.72 5.78
C ARG A 41 -12.57 -8.85 5.58
N GLN A 42 -12.13 -9.94 4.98
CA GLN A 42 -12.94 -11.14 4.77
C GLN A 42 -12.20 -12.35 5.34
N LEU A 43 -12.87 -13.10 6.23
CA LEU A 43 -12.36 -14.35 6.76
C LEU A 43 -12.71 -15.48 5.79
N VAL A 44 -11.70 -16.24 5.37
CA VAL A 44 -11.81 -17.39 4.45
C VAL A 44 -10.85 -18.49 4.96
N SER A 45 -10.25 -19.30 4.08
CA SER A 45 -9.11 -20.19 4.43
C SER A 45 -7.80 -19.42 4.72
N GLY A 46 -7.93 -18.25 5.34
CA GLY A 46 -6.96 -17.19 5.54
C GLY A 46 -7.70 -15.87 5.82
N ILE A 47 -7.03 -14.75 5.66
CA ILE A 47 -7.62 -13.42 5.79
C ILE A 47 -7.37 -12.67 4.48
N LYS A 48 -8.44 -12.22 3.84
CA LYS A 48 -8.37 -11.39 2.63
C LYS A 48 -8.66 -9.94 2.99
N TYR A 49 -7.71 -9.07 2.70
CA TYR A 49 -7.85 -7.62 2.81
C TYR A 49 -8.03 -7.02 1.41
N THR A 50 -9.09 -6.25 1.23
CA THR A 50 -9.25 -5.37 0.07
C THR A 50 -9.09 -3.94 0.56
N ILE A 51 -8.07 -3.25 0.07
CA ILE A 51 -7.63 -1.95 0.56
C ILE A 51 -7.60 -0.98 -0.61
N GLU A 52 -8.36 0.09 -0.49
CA GLU A 52 -8.37 1.19 -1.45
C GLU A 52 -7.66 2.37 -0.82
N VAL A 53 -6.61 2.86 -1.47
CA VAL A 53 -5.75 3.90 -0.94
C VAL A 53 -5.43 4.93 -2.00
N GLU A 54 -5.24 6.17 -1.55
CA GLU A 54 -4.60 7.20 -2.34
C GLU A 54 -3.10 7.14 -2.08
N ILE A 55 -2.30 6.98 -3.14
CA ILE A 55 -0.85 7.00 -3.06
C ILE A 55 -0.31 8.26 -3.73
N GLY A 56 0.76 8.80 -3.16
CA GLY A 56 1.48 9.96 -3.67
C GLY A 56 2.94 9.60 -3.95
N ARG A 57 3.47 10.14 -5.04
CA ARG A 57 4.91 10.06 -5.33
C ARG A 57 5.70 10.87 -4.30
N THR A 58 6.77 10.27 -3.78
CA THR A 58 7.69 10.93 -2.83
C THR A 58 8.95 11.44 -3.53
N THR A 59 9.71 12.29 -2.85
CA THR A 59 11.02 12.78 -3.33
C THR A 59 12.14 11.74 -3.23
N CYS A 60 11.88 10.60 -2.59
CA CYS A 60 12.87 9.57 -2.35
C CYS A 60 13.05 8.65 -3.57
N PRO A 61 14.27 8.54 -4.12
CA PRO A 61 14.56 7.60 -5.19
C PRO A 61 14.48 6.16 -4.70
N LYS A 62 14.18 5.22 -5.60
CA LYS A 62 14.27 3.78 -5.30
C LYS A 62 15.72 3.30 -5.39
N PRO A 63 16.18 2.40 -4.50
CA PRO A 63 15.48 1.88 -3.33
C PRO A 63 15.55 2.85 -2.14
N ALA A 64 14.41 3.18 -1.54
CA ALA A 64 14.36 3.94 -0.30
C ALA A 64 14.20 2.98 0.90
N THR A 65 15.09 3.10 1.88
CA THR A 65 15.07 2.29 3.11
C THR A 65 14.11 2.83 4.17
N ASP A 66 13.89 4.15 4.20
CA ASP A 66 12.92 4.79 5.09
C ASP A 66 11.93 5.61 4.25
N LEU A 67 10.74 5.04 4.03
CA LEU A 67 9.66 5.71 3.32
C LEU A 67 8.84 6.65 4.20
N GLN A 68 8.92 6.53 5.54
CA GLN A 68 8.11 7.35 6.43
C GLN A 68 8.65 8.78 6.53
N SER A 69 9.97 8.95 6.45
CA SER A 69 10.61 10.27 6.41
C SER A 69 10.54 10.97 5.05
N CYS A 70 10.06 10.29 4.01
CA CYS A 70 10.02 10.81 2.65
C CYS A 70 8.87 11.79 2.44
N ALA A 71 9.22 13.03 2.12
CA ALA A 71 8.26 14.05 1.73
C ALA A 71 7.60 13.70 0.39
N PHE A 72 6.35 14.14 0.20
CA PHE A 72 5.71 14.11 -1.11
C PHE A 72 6.33 15.19 -2.02
N HIS A 73 6.23 15.00 -3.33
CA HIS A 73 6.55 16.09 -4.26
C HIS A 73 5.50 17.19 -4.16
N ASP A 74 5.93 18.43 -3.95
CA ASP A 74 5.05 19.60 -3.88
C ASP A 74 4.79 20.21 -5.27
N GLU A 75 5.64 19.94 -6.27
CA GLU A 75 5.44 20.46 -7.62
C GLU A 75 4.21 19.81 -8.28
N PRO A 76 3.25 20.59 -8.82
CA PRO A 76 2.03 20.05 -9.44
C PRO A 76 2.28 19.06 -10.59
N GLN A 77 3.43 19.17 -11.25
CA GLN A 77 3.83 18.30 -12.36
C GLN A 77 4.36 16.94 -11.87
N MET A 78 4.84 16.86 -10.63
CA MET A 78 5.44 15.68 -10.02
C MET A 78 4.58 15.06 -8.90
N ALA A 79 3.67 15.84 -8.32
CA ALA A 79 2.64 15.45 -7.36
C ALA A 79 1.57 14.56 -8.01
N LYS A 80 1.97 13.36 -8.44
CA LYS A 80 1.05 12.36 -8.98
C LYS A 80 0.40 11.63 -7.82
N HIS A 81 -0.89 11.87 -7.66
CA HIS A 81 -1.76 11.14 -6.76
C HIS A 81 -2.54 10.12 -7.59
N ASN A 82 -2.40 8.85 -7.23
CA ASN A 82 -3.12 7.77 -7.90
C ASN A 82 -3.94 7.03 -6.85
N THR A 83 -5.14 6.61 -7.25
CA THR A 83 -5.95 5.73 -6.43
C THR A 83 -5.63 4.29 -6.79
N CYS A 84 -5.28 3.49 -5.79
CA CYS A 84 -4.94 2.08 -5.97
C CYS A 84 -5.83 1.18 -5.11
N GLU A 85 -6.27 0.07 -5.71
CA GLU A 85 -6.86 -1.06 -5.02
C GLU A 85 -5.82 -2.17 -4.88
N PHE A 86 -5.58 -2.59 -3.64
CA PHE A 86 -4.76 -3.73 -3.28
C PHE A 86 -5.61 -4.84 -2.67
N VAL A 87 -5.42 -6.05 -3.16
CA VAL A 87 -6.01 -7.26 -2.58
C VAL A 87 -4.90 -8.12 -2.01
N VAL A 88 -4.85 -8.22 -0.68
CA VAL A 88 -3.81 -8.94 0.05
C VAL A 88 -4.41 -10.16 0.74
N TYR A 89 -3.74 -11.30 0.62
CA TYR A 89 -4.15 -12.54 1.24
C TYR A 89 -3.10 -13.02 2.24
N ALA A 90 -3.49 -13.11 3.51
CA ALA A 90 -2.65 -13.53 4.61
C ALA A 90 -3.12 -14.88 5.16
N ILE A 91 -2.17 -15.80 5.41
CA ILE A 91 -2.40 -17.09 6.06
C ILE A 91 -1.51 -17.14 7.30
N PRO A 92 -1.99 -16.63 8.46
CA PRO A 92 -1.13 -16.42 9.64
C PRO A 92 -0.46 -17.70 10.15
N TRP A 93 -1.17 -18.83 10.16
CA TRP A 93 -0.65 -20.12 10.66
C TRP A 93 0.43 -20.75 9.75
N LEU A 94 0.54 -20.30 8.50
CA LEU A 94 1.66 -20.69 7.61
C LEU A 94 2.71 -19.59 7.49
N ASN A 95 2.53 -18.46 8.20
CA ASN A 95 3.34 -17.24 8.08
C ASN A 95 3.47 -16.77 6.61
N GLN A 96 2.38 -16.85 5.84
CA GLN A 96 2.36 -16.45 4.43
C GLN A 96 1.53 -15.19 4.23
N ILE A 97 2.01 -14.30 3.36
CA ILE A 97 1.28 -13.13 2.87
C ILE A 97 1.53 -12.98 1.38
N LYS A 98 0.48 -12.69 0.61
CA LYS A 98 0.53 -12.62 -0.85
C LYS A 98 -0.26 -11.42 -1.35
N LEU A 99 0.28 -10.75 -2.36
CA LEU A 99 -0.43 -9.71 -3.09
C LEU A 99 -1.15 -10.41 -4.25
N LEU A 100 -2.48 -10.43 -4.20
CA LEU A 100 -3.29 -11.06 -5.26
C LEU A 100 -3.53 -10.10 -6.42
N THR A 101 -3.80 -8.83 -6.08
CA THR A 101 -4.12 -7.79 -7.07
C THR A 101 -3.53 -6.46 -6.61
N ALA A 102 -2.96 -5.72 -7.57
CA ALA A 102 -2.64 -4.31 -7.45
C ALA A 102 -3.13 -3.60 -8.71
N ARG A 103 -4.12 -2.72 -8.57
CA ARG A 103 -4.69 -1.94 -9.69
C ARG A 103 -4.65 -0.48 -9.30
N CYS A 104 -4.10 0.37 -10.15
CA CYS A 104 -4.05 1.81 -9.94
C CYS A 104 -4.65 2.53 -11.14
N GLN A 105 -5.31 3.65 -10.88
CA GLN A 105 -5.87 4.57 -11.86
C GLN A 105 -5.00 5.83 -11.97
#